data_AF-A0A838JAE3-F1
#
_entry.id   AF-A0A838JAE3-F1
#
_cell.length_a   1.000
_cell.length_b   1.000
_cell.length_c   1.000
_cell.angle_alpha   90.00
_cell.angle_beta   90.00
_cell.angle_gamma   90.00
#
_symmetry.space_group_name_H-M   'P 1'
#
loop_
_entity.id
_entity.type
_entity.pdbx_description
1 polymer ?
#
loop_
_entity_poly.entity_id
_entity_poly.type
_entity_poly.pdbx_seq_one_letter_code
_entity_poly.pdbx_strand_id
1 'polypeptide(L)'
;MMMLHIIEPEPGKLHGSFSRDLPPALTIDPGDTVRFRTLDAGWGLEPRPAYNVPGRMFSPRVPERDDGHALCGPVEIRGAQPGMVLEVRIEDIRPGRWGWTTSGVRQNELTRKLGIHEVAELNWTLDPDTMQGKDQHGHTLALAGLVVDLHISQIVNGGVFGVHAILPHHVLQNL
;
A
#
# COMPACT_ATOMS: atom_id res chain seq x y z
N MET A 1 13.86 -22.04 11.05
CA MET A 1 14.42 -20.74 11.47
C MET A 1 13.70 -19.69 10.65
N MET A 2 13.10 -18.67 11.26
CA MET A 2 12.40 -17.63 10.51
C MET A 2 13.41 -16.86 9.64
N MET A 3 13.11 -16.69 8.36
CA MET A 3 13.96 -15.99 7.42
C MET A 3 13.38 -14.61 7.09
N LEU A 4 14.27 -13.62 6.96
CA LEU A 4 13.90 -12.31 6.45
C LEU A 4 14.12 -12.27 4.93
N HIS A 5 13.07 -11.97 4.20
CA HIS A 5 13.09 -11.74 2.75
C HIS A 5 12.90 -10.26 2.43
N ILE A 6 13.39 -9.82 1.28
CA ILE A 6 13.22 -8.44 0.81
C ILE A 6 12.64 -8.44 -0.59
N ILE A 7 11.55 -7.68 -0.78
CA ILE A 7 10.98 -7.39 -2.10
C ILE A 7 11.22 -5.92 -2.41
N GLU A 8 11.98 -5.69 -3.47
CA GLU A 8 12.24 -4.39 -4.06
C GLU A 8 11.25 -4.12 -5.21
N PRO A 9 10.90 -2.84 -5.49
CA PRO A 9 9.98 -2.48 -6.55
C PRO A 9 10.69 -2.55 -7.91
N GLU A 10 10.87 -3.77 -8.40
CA GLU A 10 11.62 -4.09 -9.62
C GLU A 10 10.71 -4.73 -10.69
N PRO A 11 11.13 -4.73 -11.98
CA PRO A 11 10.38 -5.44 -13.02
C PRO A 11 10.13 -6.90 -12.65
N GLY A 12 8.89 -7.35 -12.84
CA GLY A 12 8.45 -8.71 -12.49
C GLY A 12 8.03 -8.90 -11.02
N LYS A 13 8.23 -7.90 -10.15
CA LYS A 13 7.74 -7.91 -8.76
C LYS A 13 6.63 -6.89 -8.49
N LEU A 14 6.24 -6.15 -9.53
CA LEU A 14 5.18 -5.15 -9.49
C LEU A 14 4.04 -5.54 -10.44
N HIS A 15 2.81 -5.27 -10.02
CA HIS A 15 1.59 -5.46 -10.82
C HIS A 15 0.51 -4.44 -10.41
N GLY A 16 -0.46 -4.17 -11.30
CA GLY A 16 -1.55 -3.21 -11.02
C GLY A 16 -2.90 -3.84 -10.64
N SER A 17 -3.00 -5.16 -10.67
CA SER A 17 -4.25 -5.89 -10.47
C SER A 17 -4.00 -7.19 -9.71
N PHE A 18 -4.99 -7.64 -8.95
CA PHE A 18 -4.93 -8.97 -8.33
C PHE A 18 -5.33 -10.03 -9.33
N SER A 19 -4.46 -11.01 -9.56
CA SER A 19 -4.78 -12.19 -10.37
C SER A 19 -4.04 -13.42 -9.84
N ARG A 20 -4.74 -14.57 -9.87
CA ARG A 20 -4.19 -15.89 -9.55
C ARG A 20 -3.21 -16.41 -10.60
N ASP A 21 -3.18 -15.80 -11.78
CA ASP A 21 -2.36 -16.22 -12.91
C ASP A 21 -1.01 -15.51 -12.95
N LEU A 22 -0.76 -14.59 -12.00
CA LEU A 22 0.54 -13.94 -11.86
C LEU A 22 1.55 -14.93 -11.25
N PRO A 23 2.78 -15.02 -11.80
CA PRO A 23 3.83 -15.79 -11.17
C PRO A 23 4.20 -15.16 -9.82
N PRO A 24 4.57 -15.96 -8.80
CA PRO A 24 5.02 -15.42 -7.54
C PRO A 24 6.34 -14.65 -7.71
N ALA A 25 6.40 -13.46 -7.13
CA ALA A 25 7.62 -12.67 -7.00
C ALA A 25 8.57 -13.25 -5.94
N LEU A 26 8.01 -14.01 -4.99
CA LEU A 26 8.70 -14.66 -3.89
C LEU A 26 7.87 -15.85 -3.39
N THR A 27 8.52 -16.94 -2.99
CA THR A 27 7.90 -18.06 -2.28
C THR A 27 8.55 -18.19 -0.90
N ILE A 28 7.74 -18.17 0.16
CA ILE A 28 8.19 -18.23 1.56
C ILE A 28 7.61 -19.41 2.32
N ASP A 29 8.24 -19.78 3.44
CA ASP A 29 7.64 -20.69 4.41
C ASP A 29 6.75 -19.93 5.42
N PRO A 30 5.69 -20.54 5.97
CA PRO A 30 4.94 -19.95 7.07
C PRO A 30 5.84 -19.54 8.24
N GLY A 31 5.66 -18.30 8.72
CA GLY A 31 6.46 -17.72 9.80
C GLY A 31 7.68 -16.91 9.35
N ASP A 32 7.98 -16.88 8.06
CA ASP A 32 8.99 -15.96 7.52
C ASP A 32 8.51 -14.50 7.55
N THR A 33 9.46 -13.55 7.60
CA THR A 33 9.19 -12.11 7.53
C THR A 33 9.53 -11.61 6.13
N VAL A 34 8.66 -10.78 5.55
CA VAL A 34 8.93 -10.12 4.26
C VAL A 34 8.95 -8.61 4.45
N ARG A 35 10.08 -7.98 4.11
CA ARG A 35 10.20 -6.53 4.03
C ARG A 35 9.93 -6.07 2.60
N PHE A 36 8.88 -5.28 2.43
CA PHE A 36 8.56 -4.65 1.15
C PHE A 36 9.13 -3.24 1.09
N ARG A 37 9.80 -2.89 -0.01
CA ARG A 37 9.90 -1.52 -0.47
C ARG A 37 8.85 -1.32 -1.57
N THR A 38 7.96 -0.35 -1.38
CA THR A 38 6.83 -0.10 -2.27
C THR A 38 7.01 1.21 -3.03
N LEU A 39 6.36 1.32 -4.18
CA LEU A 39 6.13 2.61 -4.82
C LEU A 39 4.92 3.31 -4.18
N ASP A 40 4.70 4.57 -4.53
CA ASP A 40 3.38 5.16 -4.30
C ASP A 40 2.34 4.51 -5.23
N ALA A 41 1.06 4.65 -4.87
CA ALA A 41 -0.04 4.03 -5.61
C ALA A 41 -0.07 4.40 -7.09
N GLY A 42 0.46 5.57 -7.47
CA GLY A 42 0.51 6.05 -8.84
C GLY A 42 1.63 5.48 -9.71
N TRP A 43 2.54 4.64 -9.18
CA TRP A 43 3.76 4.17 -9.85
C TRP A 43 4.87 5.24 -9.99
N GLY A 44 4.85 6.30 -9.18
CA GLY A 44 5.87 7.33 -9.16
C GLY A 44 7.17 6.87 -8.49
N LEU A 45 8.28 7.40 -8.99
CA LEU A 45 9.63 7.22 -8.44
C LEU A 45 10.09 8.46 -7.67
N GLU A 46 9.36 9.56 -7.79
CA GLU A 46 9.66 10.85 -7.19
C GLU A 46 8.36 11.65 -6.98
N PRO A 47 8.40 12.73 -6.16
CA PRO A 47 7.25 13.61 -5.99
C PRO A 47 6.78 14.14 -7.33
N ARG A 48 5.47 14.14 -7.56
CA ARG A 48 4.90 14.77 -8.75
C ARG A 48 4.90 16.30 -8.60
N PRO A 49 5.17 17.08 -9.67
CA PRO A 49 5.18 18.54 -9.60
C PRO A 49 3.81 19.16 -9.33
N ALA A 50 2.75 18.58 -9.88
CA ALA A 50 1.37 19.04 -9.75
C ALA A 50 0.38 17.92 -10.11
N TYR A 51 -0.90 18.14 -9.80
CA TYR A 51 -1.99 17.25 -10.18
C TYR A 51 -2.00 17.01 -11.70
N ASN A 52 -2.15 15.74 -12.11
CA ASN A 52 -2.08 15.28 -13.50
C ASN A 52 -0.77 15.60 -14.25
N VAL A 53 0.27 16.08 -13.57
CA VAL A 53 1.61 16.25 -14.13
C VAL A 53 2.50 15.16 -13.52
N PRO A 54 2.72 14.02 -14.21
CA PRO A 54 3.53 12.95 -13.65
C PRO A 54 5.00 13.41 -13.51
N GLY A 55 5.63 13.03 -12.40
CA GLY A 55 7.10 13.02 -12.31
C GLY A 55 7.68 11.82 -13.05
N ARG A 56 8.88 11.39 -12.68
CA ARG A 56 9.42 10.09 -13.12
C ARG A 56 8.54 8.94 -12.62
N MET A 57 8.16 8.08 -13.55
CA MET A 57 7.32 6.91 -13.30
C MET A 57 8.11 5.63 -13.51
N PHE A 58 7.71 4.57 -12.79
CA PHE A 58 8.21 3.24 -13.03
C PHE A 58 7.80 2.73 -14.43
N SER A 59 8.73 2.11 -15.13
CA SER A 59 8.51 1.55 -16.47
C SER A 59 9.49 0.39 -16.73
N PRO A 60 9.15 -0.58 -17.61
CA PRO A 60 7.91 -0.68 -18.38
C PRO A 60 6.69 -1.11 -17.53
N ARG A 61 5.48 -0.78 -18.01
CA ARG A 61 4.19 -1.27 -17.48
C ARG A 61 3.43 -2.02 -18.56
N VAL A 62 2.72 -3.07 -18.18
CA VAL A 62 1.89 -3.87 -19.07
C VAL A 62 0.45 -3.32 -19.04
N PRO A 63 -0.08 -2.79 -20.16
CA PRO A 63 -1.46 -2.28 -20.23
C PRO A 63 -2.48 -3.31 -19.75
N GLU A 64 -3.60 -2.84 -19.21
CA GLU A 64 -4.69 -3.65 -18.60
C GLU A 64 -4.29 -4.37 -17.30
N ARG A 65 -3.09 -4.97 -17.27
CA ARG A 65 -2.54 -5.61 -16.06
C ARG A 65 -2.12 -4.59 -15.01
N ASP A 66 -1.46 -3.51 -15.44
CA ASP A 66 -0.79 -2.52 -14.60
C ASP A 66 -1.53 -1.17 -14.51
N ASP A 67 -2.82 -1.15 -14.87
CA ASP A 67 -3.66 0.05 -14.91
C ASP A 67 -4.15 0.51 -13.53
N GLY A 68 -4.08 -0.36 -12.52
CA GLY A 68 -4.41 -0.05 -11.14
C GLY A 68 -3.20 0.47 -10.33
N HIS A 69 -3.34 0.42 -9.00
CA HIS A 69 -2.28 0.87 -8.09
C HIS A 69 -1.02 0.00 -8.19
N ALA A 70 0.16 0.57 -8.00
CA ALA A 70 1.39 -0.22 -7.89
C ALA A 70 1.33 -1.15 -6.67
N LEU A 71 1.32 -2.47 -6.90
CA LEU A 71 1.34 -3.51 -5.88
C LEU A 71 2.65 -4.29 -5.97
N CYS A 72 3.27 -4.61 -4.83
CA CYS A 72 4.44 -5.48 -4.75
C CYS A 72 4.03 -6.92 -4.47
N GLY A 73 4.57 -7.88 -5.22
CA GLY A 73 4.26 -9.30 -5.09
C GLY A 73 3.88 -9.94 -6.44
N PRO A 74 3.04 -10.99 -6.45
CA PRO A 74 2.46 -11.67 -5.28
C PRO A 74 3.49 -12.52 -4.53
N VAL A 75 3.22 -12.81 -3.25
CA VAL A 75 4.01 -13.75 -2.44
C VAL A 75 3.26 -15.06 -2.30
N GLU A 76 3.91 -16.15 -2.69
CA GLU A 76 3.41 -17.51 -2.46
C GLU A 76 3.86 -18.01 -1.08
N ILE A 77 2.95 -18.67 -0.36
CA ILE A 77 3.22 -19.26 0.95
C ILE A 77 3.15 -20.78 0.80
N ARG A 78 4.25 -21.48 1.08
CA ARG A 78 4.31 -22.94 0.95
C ARG A 78 3.26 -23.62 1.83
N GLY A 79 2.49 -24.52 1.21
CA GLY A 79 1.45 -25.29 1.90
C GLY A 79 0.12 -24.56 2.09
N ALA A 80 -0.01 -23.28 1.73
CA ALA A 80 -1.29 -22.59 1.74
C ALA A 80 -2.26 -23.21 0.71
N GLN A 81 -3.51 -23.46 1.12
CA GLN A 81 -4.54 -24.09 0.29
C GLN A 81 -5.88 -23.35 0.41
N PRO A 82 -6.76 -23.42 -0.62
CA PRO A 82 -8.11 -22.87 -0.53
C PRO A 82 -8.85 -23.35 0.73
N GLY A 83 -9.49 -22.42 1.44
CA GLY A 83 -10.16 -22.68 2.72
C GLY A 83 -9.28 -22.47 3.96
N MET A 84 -7.97 -22.28 3.80
CA MET A 84 -7.10 -21.82 4.88
C MET A 84 -7.19 -20.30 5.07
N VAL A 85 -6.74 -19.82 6.24
CA VAL A 85 -6.62 -18.40 6.58
C VAL A 85 -5.14 -18.03 6.61
N LEU A 86 -4.80 -16.87 6.07
CA LEU A 86 -3.50 -16.25 6.26
C LEU A 86 -3.56 -15.28 7.43
N GLU A 87 -2.68 -15.47 8.41
CA GLU A 87 -2.37 -14.48 9.44
C GLU A 87 -1.17 -13.67 8.97
N VAL A 88 -1.35 -12.36 8.80
CA VAL A 88 -0.29 -11.43 8.44
C VAL A 88 -0.15 -10.41 9.55
N ARG A 89 0.94 -10.53 10.32
CA ARG A 89 1.34 -9.50 11.28
C ARG A 89 2.16 -8.43 10.57
N ILE A 90 1.69 -7.20 10.59
CA ILE A 90 2.51 -6.05 10.21
C ILE A 90 3.43 -5.76 11.40
N GLU A 91 4.75 -5.72 11.21
CA GLU A 91 5.68 -5.44 12.31
C GLU A 91 6.02 -3.96 12.40
N ASP A 92 6.24 -3.32 11.24
CA ASP A 92 6.60 -1.91 11.15
C ASP A 92 6.11 -1.33 9.81
N ILE A 93 5.79 -0.04 9.82
CA ILE A 93 5.53 0.75 8.61
C ILE A 93 6.37 2.01 8.71
N ARG A 94 7.41 2.10 7.87
CA ARG A 94 8.22 3.30 7.72
C ARG A 94 7.79 4.07 6.46
N PRO A 95 7.32 5.32 6.58
CA PRO A 95 6.94 6.10 5.41
C PRO A 95 8.15 6.41 4.52
N GLY A 96 7.87 6.70 3.25
CA GLY A 96 8.83 7.32 2.35
C GLY A 96 9.16 8.76 2.78
N ARG A 97 9.88 9.49 1.92
CA ARG A 97 10.20 10.91 2.16
C ARG A 97 9.22 11.88 1.52
N TRP A 98 8.23 11.37 0.81
CA TRP A 98 7.23 12.16 0.11
C TRP A 98 5.94 11.38 -0.06
N GLY A 99 4.85 12.10 -0.30
CA GLY A 99 3.55 11.53 -0.61
C GLY A 99 2.63 12.57 -1.22
N TRP A 100 1.42 12.17 -1.56
CA TRP A 100 0.41 13.08 -2.09
C TRP A 100 -0.98 12.67 -1.64
N THR A 101 -1.89 13.64 -1.60
CA THR A 101 -3.32 13.44 -1.36
C THR A 101 -4.08 14.16 -2.44
N THR A 102 -5.09 13.52 -3.03
CA THR A 102 -6.02 14.17 -3.95
C THR A 102 -7.45 13.99 -3.50
N SER A 103 -8.24 15.03 -3.72
CA SER A 103 -9.69 15.00 -3.52
C SER A 103 -10.38 15.79 -4.63
N GLY A 104 -11.68 15.59 -4.81
CA GLY A 104 -12.46 16.29 -5.84
C GLY A 104 -12.30 15.76 -7.26
N VAL A 105 -11.45 14.74 -7.49
CA VAL A 105 -11.27 14.08 -8.81
C VAL A 105 -12.58 13.51 -9.35
N ARG A 106 -13.40 12.92 -8.47
CA ARG A 106 -14.77 12.51 -8.77
C ARG A 106 -15.71 13.23 -7.82
N GLN A 107 -16.74 13.86 -8.38
CA GLN A 107 -17.78 14.49 -7.58
C GLN A 107 -18.75 13.42 -7.06
N ASN A 108 -18.84 13.30 -5.73
CA ASN A 108 -19.75 12.38 -5.05
C ASN A 108 -20.38 13.06 -3.83
N GLU A 109 -21.22 12.33 -3.08
CA GLU A 109 -21.90 12.89 -1.92
C GLU A 109 -20.92 13.38 -0.83
N LEU A 110 -19.82 12.66 -0.63
CA LEU A 110 -18.79 13.03 0.34
C LEU A 110 -18.09 14.33 -0.07
N THR A 111 -17.61 14.44 -1.31
CA THR A 111 -16.94 15.67 -1.78
C THR A 111 -17.88 16.87 -1.72
N ARG A 112 -19.18 16.66 -2.04
CA ARG A 112 -20.20 17.70 -1.93
C ARG A 112 -20.43 18.15 -0.50
N LYS A 113 -20.54 17.21 0.46
CA LYS A 113 -20.69 17.52 1.89
C LYS A 113 -19.48 18.24 2.48
N LEU A 114 -18.28 17.93 1.98
CA LEU A 114 -17.03 18.57 2.38
C LEU A 114 -16.75 19.90 1.66
N GLY A 115 -17.62 20.34 0.73
CA GLY A 115 -17.42 21.58 -0.03
C GLY A 115 -16.26 21.53 -1.03
N ILE A 116 -15.84 20.33 -1.46
CA ILE A 116 -14.72 20.13 -2.38
C ILE A 116 -15.25 20.16 -3.81
N HIS A 117 -15.31 21.37 -4.38
CA HIS A 117 -15.89 21.63 -5.70
C HIS A 117 -14.88 21.50 -6.85
N GLU A 118 -13.60 21.61 -6.55
CA GLU A 118 -12.50 21.49 -7.51
C GLU A 118 -11.53 20.40 -7.04
N VAL A 119 -10.63 19.98 -7.95
CA VAL A 119 -9.57 19.05 -7.54
C VAL A 119 -8.64 19.77 -6.58
N ALA A 120 -8.50 19.20 -5.38
CA ALA A 120 -7.53 19.63 -4.39
C ALA A 120 -6.39 18.62 -4.34
N GLU A 121 -5.16 19.12 -4.26
CA GLU A 121 -3.97 18.30 -4.09
C GLU A 121 -3.11 18.84 -2.94
N LEU A 122 -2.62 17.92 -2.11
CA LEU A 122 -1.57 18.18 -1.14
C LEU A 122 -0.36 17.32 -1.50
N ASN A 123 0.79 17.95 -1.68
CA ASN A 123 2.08 17.31 -1.87
C ASN A 123 2.85 17.38 -0.56
N TRP A 124 3.14 16.21 0.00
CA TRP A 124 3.72 16.07 1.33
C TRP A 124 5.22 15.82 1.24
N THR A 125 6.00 16.60 1.99
CA THR A 125 7.34 16.21 2.42
C THR A 125 7.19 15.43 3.73
N LEU A 126 7.74 14.21 3.76
CA LEU A 126 7.61 13.31 4.91
C LEU A 126 8.96 13.09 5.57
N ASP A 127 8.98 13.11 6.89
CA ASP A 127 10.13 12.76 7.70
C ASP A 127 9.86 11.45 8.45
N PRO A 128 10.50 10.34 8.03
CA PRO A 128 10.31 9.04 8.68
C PRO A 128 11.02 8.91 10.03
N ASP A 129 11.89 9.86 10.40
CA ASP A 129 12.60 9.84 11.68
C ASP A 129 11.80 10.59 12.75
N THR A 130 11.13 11.68 12.39
CA THR A 130 10.27 12.45 13.30
C THR A 130 8.78 12.10 13.20
N MET A 131 8.39 11.28 12.23
CA MET A 131 6.99 10.95 11.90
C MET A 131 6.15 12.21 11.69
N GLN A 132 6.66 13.16 10.91
CA GLN A 132 5.95 14.38 10.53
C GLN A 132 5.82 14.53 9.02
N GLY A 133 4.68 15.04 8.57
CA GLY A 133 4.43 15.40 7.19
C GLY A 133 4.10 16.88 7.07
N LYS A 134 4.70 17.57 6.10
CA LYS A 134 4.41 18.97 5.79
C LYS A 134 3.98 19.13 4.34
N ASP A 135 2.87 19.83 4.10
CA ASP A 135 2.38 20.11 2.75
C ASP A 135 2.97 21.40 2.16
N GLN A 136 2.67 21.66 0.88
CA GLN A 136 3.12 22.87 0.17
C GLN A 136 2.54 24.18 0.71
N HIS A 137 1.49 24.12 1.52
CA HIS A 137 0.83 25.27 2.14
C HIS A 137 1.35 25.55 3.56
N GLY A 138 2.23 24.68 4.08
CA GLY A 138 2.85 24.81 5.38
C GLY A 138 2.12 24.10 6.51
N HIS A 139 1.03 23.38 6.22
CA HIS A 139 0.36 22.56 7.23
C HIS A 139 1.27 21.40 7.61
N THR A 140 1.37 21.12 8.91
CA THR A 140 2.19 20.04 9.46
C THR A 140 1.30 19.08 10.24
N LEU A 141 1.40 17.79 9.94
CA LEU A 141 0.65 16.71 10.57
C LEU A 141 1.61 15.65 11.12
N ALA A 142 1.23 15.04 12.24
CA ALA A 142 1.87 13.80 12.69
C ALA A 142 1.47 12.66 11.74
N LEU A 143 2.44 11.85 11.37
CA LEU A 143 2.24 10.62 10.61
C LEU A 143 1.92 9.50 11.60
N ALA A 144 0.85 8.77 11.34
CA ALA A 144 0.50 7.57 12.09
C ALA A 144 0.57 6.37 11.15
N GLY A 145 1.48 5.45 11.43
CA GLY A 145 1.42 4.09 10.89
C GLY A 145 0.48 3.28 11.77
N LEU A 146 -0.51 2.61 11.19
CA LEU A 146 -1.33 1.66 11.93
C LEU A 146 -0.71 0.28 11.80
N VAL A 147 -0.23 -0.27 12.91
CA VAL A 147 0.17 -1.67 12.99
C VAL A 147 -1.07 -2.49 13.36
N VAL A 148 -1.48 -3.40 12.48
CA VAL A 148 -2.61 -4.32 12.70
C VAL A 148 -2.22 -5.75 12.34
N ASP A 149 -2.85 -6.70 13.03
CA ASP A 149 -2.86 -8.09 12.62
C ASP A 149 -3.98 -8.28 11.59
N LEU A 150 -3.60 -8.59 10.36
CA LEU A 150 -4.52 -8.83 9.26
C LEU A 150 -4.77 -10.32 9.13
N HIS A 151 -6.01 -10.73 9.38
CA HIS A 151 -6.47 -12.09 9.12
C HIS A 151 -7.20 -12.07 7.78
N ILE A 152 -6.57 -12.65 6.76
CA ILE A 152 -7.07 -12.68 5.39
C ILE A 152 -7.58 -14.09 5.11
N SER A 153 -8.89 -14.25 4.99
CA SER A 153 -9.53 -15.53 4.62
C SER A 153 -9.74 -15.65 3.11
N GLN A 154 -8.83 -15.12 2.29
CA GLN A 154 -9.07 -14.96 0.87
C GLN A 154 -8.07 -15.75 0.03
N ILE A 155 -8.52 -16.90 -0.47
CA ILE A 155 -8.04 -17.45 -1.74
C ILE A 155 -9.21 -17.39 -2.71
N VAL A 156 -8.96 -16.82 -3.89
CA VAL A 156 -9.95 -16.49 -4.91
C VAL A 156 -10.68 -17.75 -5.38
N ASN A 157 -11.80 -18.10 -4.75
CA ASN A 157 -12.84 -19.02 -5.24
C ASN A 157 -14.12 -18.83 -4.40
N GLY A 158 -15.20 -18.24 -4.95
CA GLY A 158 -16.56 -18.46 -4.42
C GLY A 158 -17.37 -17.26 -3.89
N GLY A 159 -16.97 -16.01 -4.11
CA GLY A 159 -17.91 -14.88 -4.04
C GLY A 159 -18.17 -14.24 -2.67
N VAL A 160 -17.40 -14.56 -1.63
CA VAL A 160 -17.37 -13.78 -0.38
C VAL A 160 -15.97 -13.20 -0.19
N PHE A 161 -15.89 -11.88 0.03
CA PHE A 161 -14.65 -11.12 0.20
C PHE A 161 -14.67 -10.44 1.57
N GLY A 162 -13.66 -10.68 2.39
CA GLY A 162 -13.54 -10.08 3.71
C GLY A 162 -12.12 -10.15 4.23
N VAL A 163 -11.63 -9.03 4.76
CA VAL A 163 -10.40 -8.95 5.56
C VAL A 163 -10.83 -8.53 6.95
N HIS A 164 -10.39 -9.26 7.97
CA HIS A 164 -10.55 -8.83 9.36
C HIS A 164 -9.21 -8.28 9.82
N ALA A 165 -9.20 -7.01 10.22
CA ALA A 165 -8.05 -6.39 10.86
C ALA A 165 -8.31 -6.33 12.36
N ILE A 166 -7.39 -6.86 13.16
CA ILE A 166 -7.44 -6.77 14.62
C ILE A 166 -6.30 -5.85 15.06
N LEU A 167 -6.66 -4.84 15.85
CA LEU A 167 -5.67 -4.04 16.57
C LEU A 167 -5.17 -4.84 17.76
N PRO A 168 -3.86 -5.10 17.89
CA PRO A 168 -3.35 -5.79 19.06
C PRO A 168 -3.69 -4.98 20.33
N HIS A 169 -4.18 -5.67 21.36
CA HIS A 169 -4.69 -5.04 22.58
C HIS A 169 -3.72 -4.05 23.25
N HIS A 170 -2.41 -4.23 23.08
CA HIS A 170 -1.38 -3.40 23.69
C HIS A 170 -1.12 -2.08 22.93
N VAL A 171 -1.51 -1.96 21.65
CA VAL A 171 -1.22 -0.78 20.83
C VAL A 171 -2.08 0.42 21.23
N LEU A 172 -3.26 0.19 21.80
CA LEU A 172 -4.18 1.25 22.24
C LEU A 172 -3.98 1.69 23.70
N GLN A 173 -3.10 1.02 24.47
CA GLN A 173 -2.95 1.29 25.91
C GLN A 173 -2.14 2.57 26.21
N ASN A 174 -1.52 3.18 25.19
CA ASN A 174 -0.68 4.37 25.32
C ASN A 174 -1.16 5.55 24.43
N LEU A 175 -2.42 5.53 23.98
CA LEU A 175 -3.06 6.65 23.27
C LEU A 175 -3.82 7.56 24.24
#